data_AF-A0A101GHN0-F1
#
_entry.id   AF-A0A101GHN0-F1
#
_cell.length_a   1.000
_cell.length_b   1.000
_cell.length_c   1.000
_cell.angle_alpha   90.00
_cell.angle_beta   90.00
_cell.angle_gamma   90.00
#
_symmetry.space_group_name_H-M   'P 1'
#
loop_
_entity.id
_entity.type
_entity.pdbx_description
1 polymer ?
#
loop_
_entity_poly.entity_id
_entity_poly.type
_entity_poly.pdbx_seq_one_letter_code
_entity_poly.pdbx_strand_id
1 'polypeptide(L)' 'MLLLSFFIFVWTNDTFAYLMGVNFGHHRLFERISPAKSWEGALGGILFTIMMGFLFSYLFKELTILQWIG' A
#
# COMPACT_ATOMS: atom_id res chain seq x y z
N MET A 1 13.78 -14.22 1.19
CA MET A 1 13.29 -13.01 0.51
C MET A 1 11.84 -12.69 0.85
N LEU A 2 10.96 -13.68 0.97
CA LEU A 2 9.53 -13.51 1.33
C LEU A 2 9.25 -12.66 2.58
N LEU A 3 10.02 -12.86 3.67
CA LEU A 3 9.83 -12.07 4.88
C LEU A 3 10.16 -10.58 4.66
N LEU A 4 11.23 -10.29 3.90
CA LEU A 4 11.63 -8.92 3.60
C LEU A 4 10.61 -8.24 2.68
N SER A 5 10.10 -8.95 1.67
CA SER A 5 9.05 -8.41 0.79
C SER A 5 7.76 -8.08 1.55
N PHE A 6 7.40 -8.85 2.58
CA PHE A 6 6.29 -8.51 3.46
C PHE A 6 6.49 -7.16 4.15
N PHE A 7 7.66 -6.92 4.76
CA PHE A 7 7.98 -5.62 5.35
C PHE A 7 7.98 -4.49 4.32
N ILE A 8 8.53 -4.74 3.13
CA ILE A 8 8.53 -3.78 2.04
C ILE A 8 7.10 -3.41 1.63
N PHE A 9 6.18 -4.37 1.54
CA PHE A 9 4.78 -4.09 1.21
C PHE A 9 4.08 -3.28 2.30
N VAL A 10 4.30 -3.60 3.58
CA VAL A 10 3.75 -2.83 4.70
C VAL A 10 4.29 -1.40 4.69
N TRP A 11 5.61 -1.22 4.58
CA TRP A 11 6.22 0.10 4.54
C TRP A 11 5.80 0.89 3.31
N THR A 12 5.67 0.23 2.16
CA THR A 12 5.15 0.85 0.94
C THR A 12 3.71 1.32 1.17
N ASN A 13 2.85 0.47 1.73
CA ASN A 13 1.47 0.81 2.01
C ASN A 13 1.36 2.04 2.92
N ASP A 14 2.05 2.02 4.05
CA ASP A 14 2.03 3.12 5.03
C ASP A 14 2.59 4.42 4.43
N THR A 15 3.69 4.33 3.68
CA THR A 15 4.31 5.50 3.05
C THR A 15 3.39 6.12 2.01
N PHE A 16 2.86 5.32 1.09
CA PHE A 16 1.99 5.84 0.04
C PHE A 16 0.61 6.23 0.55
N ALA A 17 0.10 5.57 1.60
CA ALA A 17 -1.12 6.01 2.26
C ALA A 17 -0.95 7.37 2.94
N TYR A 18 0.21 7.59 3.58
CA TYR A 18 0.55 8.89 4.15
C TYR A 18 0.72 9.96 3.06
N LEU A 19 1.51 9.69 2.02
CA LEU A 19 1.76 10.65 0.94
C LEU A 19 0.48 11.02 0.18
N MET A 20 -0.36 10.04 -0.15
CA MET A 20 -1.64 10.29 -0.81
C MET A 20 -2.64 10.94 0.14
N GLY A 21 -2.63 10.55 1.43
CA GLY A 21 -3.50 11.15 2.43
C GLY A 21 -3.19 12.62 2.70
N VAL A 22 -1.91 13.02 2.71
CA VAL A 22 -1.50 14.41 2.89
C VAL A 22 -1.78 15.26 1.65
N ASN A 23 -1.55 14.72 0.44
CA ASN A 23 -1.73 15.49 -0.80
C ASN A 23 -3.18 15.56 -1.28
N PHE A 24 -3.97 14.50 -1.08
CA PHE A 24 -5.31 14.35 -1.66
C PHE A 24 -6.40 13.97 -0.65
N GLY A 25 -6.11 13.96 0.65
CA GLY A 25 -7.04 13.54 1.70
C GLY A 25 -8.15 14.53 1.98
N HIS A 26 -9.11 14.64 1.07
CA HIS A 26 -10.31 15.45 1.24
C HIS A 26 -11.39 14.72 2.05
N HIS A 27 -11.51 13.39 1.89
CA HIS A 27 -12.51 12.58 2.57
C HIS A 27 -11.91 11.80 3.73
N ARG A 28 -12.18 12.23 4.95
CA ARG A 28 -11.69 11.57 6.16
C ARG A 28 -12.35 10.20 6.34
N LEU A 29 -11.53 9.21 6.66
CA LEU A 29 -11.96 7.83 6.88
C LEU A 29 -12.62 7.67 8.25
N PHE A 30 -12.02 8.25 9.29
CA PHE A 30 -12.48 8.16 10.67
C PHE A 30 -12.31 9.49 11.42
N GLU A 31 -13.18 10.46 11.17
CA GLU A 31 -13.09 11.79 11.80
C GLU A 31 -13.06 11.75 13.33
N ARG A 32 -13.77 10.79 13.93
CA ARG A 32 -13.91 10.68 15.39
C ARG A 32 -12.76 9.97 16.10
N ILE A 33 -12.00 9.12 15.38
CA ILE A 33 -10.96 8.26 15.97
C ILE A 33 -9.57 8.67 15.46
N SER A 34 -9.46 9.03 14.18
CA SER A 34 -8.21 9.43 13.56
C SER A 34 -8.48 10.48 12.46
N PRO A 35 -8.48 11.78 12.80
CA PRO A 35 -8.80 12.85 11.85
C PRO A 35 -7.79 12.96 10.71
N ALA A 36 -6.61 12.34 10.85
CA ALA A 36 -5.54 12.33 9.85
C ALA A 36 -5.66 11.22 8.81
N LYS A 37 -6.55 10.22 8.99
CA LYS A 37 -6.75 9.16 7.99
C LYS A 37 -7.81 9.59 6.98
N SER A 38 -7.50 9.44 5.70
CA SER A 38 -8.39 9.71 4.57
C SER A 38 -8.63 8.48 3.70
N TRP A 39 -9.75 8.46 2.99
CA TRP A 39 -10.07 7.40 2.02
C TRP A 39 -9.11 7.43 0.84
N GLU A 40 -8.72 8.61 0.38
CA GLU A 40 -7.76 8.78 -0.71
C GLU A 40 -6.37 8.27 -0.33
N GLY A 41 -5.96 8.48 0.92
CA GLY A 41 -4.76 7.88 1.47
C GLY A 41 -4.84 6.36 1.45
N ALA A 42 -5.91 5.77 2.00
CA ALA A 42 -6.08 4.32 2.01
C ALA A 42 -6.06 3.70 0.60
N LEU A 43 -6.79 4.30 -0.35
CA LEU A 43 -6.80 3.85 -1.75
C LEU A 43 -5.42 4.00 -2.41
N GLY A 44 -4.72 5.10 -2.13
CA GLY A 44 -3.35 5.33 -2.57
C GLY A 44 -2.40 4.25 -2.08
N GLY A 45 -2.41 3.94 -0.77
CA GLY A 45 -1.60 2.88 -0.20
C GLY A 45 -1.87 1.53 -0.87
N ILE A 46 -3.13 1.14 -1.01
CA ILE A 46 -3.53 -0.12 -1.66
C ILE A 46 -3.03 -0.18 -3.11
N LEU A 47 -3.26 0.88 -3.89
CA LEU A 47 -2.88 0.92 -5.30
C LEU A 47 -1.35 0.74 -5.47
N PHE A 48 -0.55 1.47 -4.70
CA PHE A 48 0.91 1.36 -4.77
C PHE A 48 1.44 0.03 -4.24
N THR A 49 0.82 -0.56 -3.22
CA THR A 49 1.17 -1.91 -2.76
C THR A 49 0.90 -2.97 -3.83
N ILE A 50 -0.24 -2.90 -4.53
CA ILE A 50 -0.55 -3.80 -5.65
C ILE A 50 0.48 -3.63 -6.78
N MET A 51 0.81 -2.38 -7.15
CA MET A 51 1.85 -2.10 -8.14
C MET A 51 3.21 -2.68 -7.72
N MET A 52 3.56 -2.59 -6.44
CA MET A 52 4.78 -3.20 -5.90
C MET A 52 4.74 -4.73 -6.00
N GLY A 53 3.59 -5.36 -5.75
CA GLY A 53 3.38 -6.79 -5.96
C GLY A 53 3.64 -7.23 -7.40
N PHE A 54 3.13 -6.48 -8.39
CA PHE A 54 3.44 -6.71 -9.80
C PHE A 54 4.94 -6.60 -10.09
N LEU A 55 5.61 -5.58 -9.55
CA LEU A 55 7.06 -5.39 -9.72
C LEU A 55 7.85 -6.56 -9.12
N PHE A 56 7.48 -7.00 -7.90
CA PHE A 56 8.11 -8.14 -7.24
C PHE A 56 7.89 -9.44 -7.98
N SER A 57 6.71 -9.66 -8.58
CA SER A 57 6.45 -10.83 -9.41
C SER A 57 7.34 -10.89 -10.66
N TYR A 58 7.81 -9.76 -11.18
CA TYR A 58 8.75 -9.72 -12.31
C TYR A 58 10.19 -10.00 -11.87
N LEU A 59 10.59 -9.46 -10.71
CA LEU A 59 11.94 -9.61 -10.15
C LEU A 59 12.17 -11.01 -9.56
N PHE A 60 11.16 -11.56 -8.90
CA PHE A 60 11.22 -12.81 -8.16
C PHE A 60 10.15 -13.78 -8.66
N LYS A 61 10.59 -14.78 -9.43
CA LYS A 61 9.71 -15.82 -10.01
C LYS A 61 9.42 -16.98 -9.03
N GLU A 62 9.67 -16.78 -7.74
CA GLU A 62 9.42 -17.79 -6.69
C GLU A 62 7.93 -18.03 -6.46
N LEU A 63 7.10 -16.98 -6.64
CA LEU A 63 5.66 -17.03 -6.50
C LEU A 63 4.98 -16.57 -7.79
N THR A 64 3.75 -17.04 -7.99
CA THR A 64 2.87 -16.54 -9.05
C THR A 64 2.39 -15.12 -8.75
N ILE A 65 1.96 -14.39 -9.78
CA ILE A 65 1.53 -13.00 -9.62
C ILE A 65 0.34 -12.86 -8.64
N LEU A 66 -0.57 -13.83 -8.63
CA LEU A 66 -1.70 -13.88 -7.71
C LEU A 66 -1.24 -13.98 -6.26
N GLN A 67 -0.21 -14.79 -5.99
CA GLN A 67 0.38 -14.96 -4.65
C GLN A 67 1.23 -13.77 -4.20
N TRP A 68 1.71 -12.94 -5.13
CA TRP A 68 2.45 -11.72 -4.80
C TRP A 68 1.51 -10.55 -4.46
N ILE A 69 0.30 -10.54 -5.00
CA ILE A 69 -0.67 -9.44 -4.87
C ILE A 69 -1.72 -9.73 -3.80
N GLY A 70 -2.04 -11.00 -3.53
CA GLY A 70 -3.03 -11.44 -2.55
C GLY A 70 -2.57 -12.63 -1.73
#